data_AF-C7NU84-F1
#
_entry.id   AF-C7NU84-F1
#
_cell.length_a   1.000
_cell.length_b   1.000
_cell.length_c   1.000
_cell.angle_alpha   90.00
_cell.angle_beta   90.00
_cell.angle_gamma   90.00
#
_symmetry.space_group_name_H-M   'P 1'
#
loop_
_entity.id
_entity.type
_entity.pdbx_description
1 polymer ?
#
loop_
_entity_poly.entity_id
_entity_poly.type
_entity_poly.pdbx_seq_one_letter_code
_entity_poly.pdbx_strand_id
1 'polypeptide(L)' 'MAVGVKRPENKIRKSLRKAPDNRLDQDLLIERLTNSGLEEEEVYAALKEMMRKNEISHTSDWQLILED' A
#
# COMPACT_ATOMS: atom_id res chain seq x y z
N MET A 1 2.01 -11.11 19.41
CA MET A 1 1.82 -12.18 18.42
C MET A 1 2.90 -12.05 17.36
N ALA A 2 3.77 -13.05 17.18
CA ALA A 2 4.71 -13.11 16.06
C ALA A 2 4.04 -13.88 14.92
N VAL A 3 3.26 -13.20 14.08
CA VAL A 3 2.63 -13.83 12.92
C VAL A 3 3.57 -13.64 11.74
N GLY A 4 3.88 -14.72 11.02
CA GLY A 4 4.53 -14.66 9.71
C GLY A 4 3.62 -13.99 8.68
N VAL A 5 3.41 -12.68 8.85
CA VAL A 5 2.50 -11.90 8.01
C VAL A 5 3.08 -11.89 6.61
N LYS A 6 2.27 -12.32 5.64
CA LYS A 6 2.49 -12.05 4.22
C LYS A 6 2.53 -10.52 4.07
N ARG A 7 3.72 -9.93 4.23
CA ARG A 7 3.92 -8.50 4.53
C ARG A 7 3.02 -7.62 3.65
N PRO A 8 2.00 -6.93 4.22
CA PRO A 8 1.10 -6.05 3.47
C PRO A 8 1.89 -5.02 2.64
N GLU A 9 2.99 -4.49 3.19
CA GLU A 9 3.95 -3.62 2.51
C GLU A 9 4.39 -4.17 1.13
N ASN A 10 4.69 -5.47 1.06
CA ASN A 10 5.20 -6.08 -0.18
C ASN A 10 4.09 -6.25 -1.21
N LYS A 11 2.84 -6.47 -0.77
CA LYS A 11 1.68 -6.45 -1.68
C LYS A 11 1.37 -5.02 -2.13
N ILE A 12 1.48 -4.01 -1.25
CA ILE A 12 1.33 -2.59 -1.57
C ILE A 12 2.33 -2.19 -2.65
N ARG A 13 3.64 -2.47 -2.48
CA ARG A 13 4.65 -2.21 -3.51
C ARG A 13 4.32 -2.89 -4.83
N LYS A 14 3.91 -4.17 -4.80
CA LYS A 14 3.52 -4.89 -6.02
C LYS A 14 2.30 -4.27 -6.71
N SER A 15 1.31 -3.82 -5.94
CA SER A 15 0.11 -3.17 -6.48
C SER A 15 0.46 -1.82 -7.10
N LEU A 16 1.30 -1.02 -6.44
CA LEU A 16 1.80 0.26 -6.97
C LEU A 16 2.65 0.05 -8.22
N ARG A 17 3.62 -0.87 -8.21
CA ARG A 17 4.45 -1.18 -9.40
C ARG A 17 3.68 -1.71 -10.61
N LYS A 18 2.49 -2.27 -10.40
CA LYS A 18 1.60 -2.70 -11.48
C LYS A 18 0.73 -1.57 -12.03
N ALA A 19 0.60 -0.49 -11.27
CA ALA A 19 -0.18 0.67 -11.67
C ALA A 19 0.66 1.57 -12.60
N PRO A 20 0.02 2.30 -13.52
CA PRO A 20 0.73 3.27 -14.36
C PRO A 20 1.43 4.31 -13.47
N ASP A 21 2.65 4.69 -13.84
CA ASP A 21 3.47 5.68 -13.13
C ASP A 21 3.75 5.36 -11.65
N ASN A 22 3.64 4.09 -11.26
CA ASN A 22 3.65 3.64 -9.87
C ASN A 22 2.63 4.37 -8.97
N ARG A 23 1.54 4.87 -9.59
CA ARG A 23 0.49 5.67 -8.97
C ARG A 23 -0.79 4.87 -8.84
N LEU A 24 -1.33 4.82 -7.63
CA LEU A 24 -2.62 4.18 -7.40
C LEU A 24 -3.42 4.95 -6.36
N ASP A 25 -4.71 5.06 -6.62
CA ASP A 25 -5.67 5.57 -5.66
C ASP A 25 -5.65 4.73 -4.37
N GLN A 26 -5.71 5.40 -3.22
CA GLN A 26 -5.63 4.74 -1.92
C GLN A 26 -6.80 3.76 -1.71
N ASP A 27 -8.02 4.14 -2.08
CA ASP A 27 -9.21 3.31 -1.90
C ASP A 27 -9.13 2.09 -2.81
N LEU A 28 -8.71 2.29 -4.06
CA LEU A 28 -8.52 1.18 -5.01
C LEU A 28 -7.43 0.20 -4.55
N LEU A 29 -6.36 0.69 -3.94
CA LEU A 29 -5.32 -0.15 -3.36
C LEU A 29 -5.87 -0.96 -2.18
N ILE A 30 -6.60 -0.32 -1.26
CA ILE A 30 -7.24 -0.97 -0.12
C ILE A 30 -8.16 -2.07 -0.61
N GLU A 31 -9.06 -1.77 -1.55
CA GLU A 31 -10.02 -2.73 -2.12
C GLU A 31 -9.32 -3.95 -2.74
N ARG A 32 -8.22 -3.74 -3.48
CA ARG A 32 -7.44 -4.86 -4.07
C ARG A 32 -6.79 -5.74 -3.01
N LEU A 33 -6.30 -5.13 -1.94
CA LEU A 33 -5.60 -5.82 -0.88
C LEU A 33 -6.57 -6.57 0.05
N THR A 34 -7.73 -5.98 0.35
CA THR A 34 -8.80 -6.64 1.11
C THR A 34 -9.40 -7.81 0.34
N ASN A 35 -9.64 -7.65 -0.97
CA ASN A 35 -10.01 -8.78 -1.85
C ASN A 35 -8.94 -9.88 -1.90
N SER A 36 -7.67 -9.54 -1.66
CA SER A 36 -6.56 -10.50 -1.57
C SER A 36 -6.42 -11.16 -0.19
N GLY A 37 -7.39 -10.96 0.70
CA GLY A 37 -7.45 -11.52 2.04
C GLY A 37 -6.55 -10.83 3.07
N LEU A 38 -6.25 -9.54 2.89
CA LEU A 38 -5.66 -8.70 3.95
C LEU A 38 -6.77 -7.99 4.72
N GLU A 39 -6.55 -7.73 6.00
CA GLU A 39 -7.47 -6.87 6.74
C GLU A 39 -7.20 -5.40 6.38
N GLU A 40 -8.27 -4.61 6.30
CA GLU A 40 -8.17 -3.19 5.98
C GLU A 40 -7.24 -2.45 6.96
N GLU A 41 -7.34 -2.76 8.26
CA GLU A 41 -6.47 -2.20 9.30
C GLU A 41 -4.99 -2.52 9.06
N GLU A 42 -4.65 -3.74 8.61
CA GLU A 42 -3.28 -4.12 8.27
C GLU A 42 -2.75 -3.32 7.07
N VAL A 43 -3.62 -3.06 6.08
CA VAL A 43 -3.26 -2.26 4.90
C VAL A 43 -2.99 -0.82 5.31
N TYR A 44 -3.86 -0.21 6.11
CA TYR A 44 -3.65 1.14 6.63
C TYR A 44 -2.39 1.26 7.48
N ALA A 45 -2.15 0.29 8.38
CA ALA A 45 -0.95 0.27 9.20
C ALA A 45 0.32 0.21 8.34
N ALA A 46 0.32 -0.64 7.32
CA ALA A 46 1.43 -0.78 6.38
C ALA A 46 1.63 0.47 5.51
N LEU A 47 0.55 1.07 4.99
CA LEU A 47 0.62 2.33 4.25
C LEU A 47 1.25 3.43 5.11
N LYS A 48 0.81 3.56 6.37
CA LYS A 48 1.34 4.54 7.31
C LYS A 48 2.81 4.30 7.63
N GLU A 49 3.23 3.05 7.78
CA GLU A 49 4.65 2.71 7.94
C GLU A 49 5.48 3.05 6.70
N MET A 50 5.01 2.70 5.51
CA MET A 50 5.71 2.98 4.26
C MET A 50 5.82 4.49 4.00
N MET A 51 4.77 5.27 4.31
CA MET A 51 4.82 6.74 4.28
C MET A 51 5.86 7.28 5.26
N ARG A 52 5.94 6.73 6.48
CA ARG A 52 6.96 7.12 7.48
C ARG A 52 8.38 6.77 7.06
N LYS A 53 8.55 5.71 6.28
CA LYS A 53 9.83 5.28 5.71
C LYS A 53 10.19 6.05 4.43
N ASN A 54 9.34 6.98 3.99
CA ASN A 54 9.42 7.66 2.69
C ASN A 54 9.51 6.68 1.50
N GLU A 55 8.94 5.47 1.62
CA GLU A 55 8.82 4.52 0.50
C GLU A 55 7.66 4.89 -0.42
N ILE A 56 6.64 5.57 0.11
CA ILE A 56 5.49 6.06 -0.65
C ILE A 56 5.15 7.49 -0.26
N SER A 57 4.82 8.28 -1.25
CA SER A 57 4.28 9.63 -1.10
C SER A 57 2.80 9.63 -1.47
N HIS A 58 2.05 10.65 -1.03
CA HIS A 58 0.75 10.95 -1.61
C HIS A 58 0.81 12.25 -2.40
N THR A 59 0.02 12.36 -3.45
CA THR A 59 -0.25 13.64 -4.12
C THR A 59 -1.36 14.41 -3.38
N SER A 60 -1.54 15.69 -3.72
CA SER A 60 -2.66 16.50 -3.22
C SER A 60 -4.03 15.92 -3.62
N ASP A 61 -4.06 15.08 -4.65
CA ASP A 61 -5.22 14.34 -5.14
C ASP A 61 -5.35 12.95 -4.49
N TRP A 62 -4.66 12.72 -3.37
CA TRP A 62 -4.68 11.47 -2.59
C TRP A 62 -4.23 10.21 -3.35
N GLN A 63 -3.47 10.38 -4.43
CA GLN A 63 -2.86 9.24 -5.14
C GLN A 63 -1.57 8.83 -4.44
N LEU A 64 -1.43 7.55 -4.14
CA LEU A 64 -0.21 6.97 -3.61
C LEU A 64 0.81 6.80 -4.75
N ILE A 65 2.00 7.35 -4.57
CA ILE A 65 3.15 7.19 -5.46
C ILE A 65 4.17 6.32 -4.73
N LEU A 66 4.70 5.31 -5.42
CA LEU A 66 5.91 4.63 -4.97
C LEU A 66 7.14 5.47 -5.31
N GLU A 67 7.88 5.88 -4.29
CA GLU A 67 9.19 6.53 -4.41
C GLU A 67 10.27 5.43 -4.51
N ASP A 68 11.19 5.54 -5.47
CA ASP A 68 12.37 4.65 -5.63
C ASP A 68 13.66 5.48 -5.49
#